data_AF-A0A2D4GKU5-F1
#
_entry.id   AF-A0A2D4GKU5-F1
#
_cell.length_a   1.000
_cell.length_b   1.000
_cell.length_c   1.000
_cell.angle_alpha   90.00
_cell.angle_beta   90.00
_cell.angle_gamma   90.00
#
_symmetry.space_group_name_H-M   'P 1'
#
loop_
_entity.id
_entity.type
_entity.pdbx_description
1 polymer ?
#
loop_
_entity_poly.entity_id
_entity_poly.type
_entity_poly.pdbx_seq_one_letter_code
_entity_poly.pdbx_strand_id
1 'polypeptide(L)'
;MAPAAASAATSMDYNGDFQAGYQEIDGINLGYLQINGTKMFALTQVFGDLFKDIPRAAVSKKMESLNIQSRRCDLKELRTLKAIQSVPMRAVKCSLISKTDLEALCTSCKALTPRKR
;
A
#
# COMPACT_ATOMS: atom_id res chain seq x y z
N MET A 1 35.06 1.08 -16.11
CA MET A 1 34.18 -0.03 -15.68
C MET A 1 33.67 0.37 -14.30
N ALA A 2 32.47 0.93 -14.11
CA ALA A 2 31.16 0.56 -14.62
C ALA A 2 30.27 1.78 -14.97
N PRO A 3 29.33 1.62 -15.91
CA PRO A 3 28.08 2.36 -15.90
C PRO A 3 26.88 1.40 -15.83
N ALA A 4 25.97 1.60 -14.88
CA ALA A 4 24.62 1.02 -14.87
C ALA A 4 23.76 1.94 -13.97
N ALA A 5 23.08 2.94 -14.54
CA ALA A 5 21.75 2.87 -15.13
C ALA A 5 20.63 2.86 -14.06
N ALA A 6 19.86 3.96 -14.08
CA ALA A 6 18.48 4.13 -13.63
C ALA A 6 18.15 3.69 -12.19
N SER A 7 17.72 4.61 -11.34
CA SER A 7 16.36 5.14 -11.49
C SER A 7 16.26 6.53 -10.88
N ALA A 8 15.90 7.49 -11.72
CA ALA A 8 15.29 8.73 -11.28
C ALA A 8 13.97 8.36 -10.58
N ALA A 9 14.01 8.20 -9.26
CA ALA A 9 12.84 8.50 -8.46
C ALA A 9 12.72 10.02 -8.53
N THR A 10 12.02 10.51 -9.54
CA THR A 10 11.59 11.91 -9.58
C THR A 10 10.69 12.08 -8.37
N SER A 11 11.27 12.52 -7.26
CA SER A 11 10.54 13.07 -6.13
C SER A 11 9.83 14.31 -6.68
N MET A 12 8.64 14.11 -7.25
CA MET A 12 7.79 15.22 -7.64
C MET A 12 7.18 15.74 -6.33
N ASP A 13 7.79 16.80 -5.81
CA ASP A 13 7.33 17.55 -4.65
C ASP A 13 5.99 18.24 -4.97
N TYR A 14 4.89 17.49 -4.96
CA TYR A 14 3.55 18.05 -4.95
C TYR A 14 3.25 18.55 -3.53
N ASN A 15 3.75 19.75 -3.22
CA ASN A 15 3.21 20.61 -2.18
C ASN A 15 3.09 19.95 -0.79
N GLY A 16 4.24 19.60 -0.20
CA GLY A 16 4.54 20.11 1.15
C GLY A 16 4.70 19.16 2.34
N ASP A 17 4.14 17.94 2.35
CA ASP A 17 4.15 17.17 3.61
C ASP A 17 4.42 15.65 3.46
N PHE A 18 4.31 15.08 2.26
CA PHE A 18 4.38 13.62 2.10
C PHE A 18 5.19 13.20 0.88
N GLN A 19 6.10 12.24 1.06
CA GLN A 19 6.88 11.64 -0.03
C GLN A 19 6.16 10.39 -0.54
N ALA A 20 6.22 10.09 -1.84
CA ALA A 20 5.60 8.88 -2.38
C ALA A 20 6.59 8.09 -3.23
N GLY A 21 6.46 6.77 -3.22
CA GLY A 21 7.36 5.87 -3.94
C GLY A 21 6.76 4.48 -4.09
N TYR A 22 7.54 3.51 -4.57
CA TYR A 22 7.11 2.13 -4.73
C TYR A 22 7.94 1.20 -3.85
N GLN A 23 7.28 0.22 -3.24
CA GLN A 23 7.89 -0.79 -2.41
C GLN A 23 7.31 -2.14 -2.79
N GLU A 24 8.20 -3.06 -3.13
CA GLU A 24 7.80 -4.45 -3.34
C GLU A 24 7.39 -5.08 -2.01
N ILE A 25 6.16 -5.59 -1.97
CA ILE A 25 5.60 -6.38 -0.87
C ILE A 25 4.96 -7.60 -1.49
N ASP A 26 5.44 -8.78 -1.06
CA ASP A 26 4.97 -10.08 -1.56
C ASP A 26 5.09 -10.26 -3.09
N GLY A 27 6.13 -9.67 -3.70
CA GLY A 27 6.33 -9.71 -5.14
C GLY A 27 5.44 -8.74 -5.94
N ILE A 28 4.68 -7.88 -5.26
CA ILE A 28 3.87 -6.83 -5.88
C ILE A 28 4.47 -5.48 -5.55
N ASN A 29 4.71 -4.65 -6.58
CA ASN A 29 5.25 -3.31 -6.40
C ASN A 29 4.13 -2.36 -5.95
N LEU A 30 4.03 -2.15 -4.63
CA LEU A 30 2.99 -1.31 -4.06
C LEU A 30 3.45 0.13 -3.92
N GLY A 31 2.63 1.08 -4.37
CA GLY A 31 2.90 2.47 -4.06
C GLY A 31 2.65 2.75 -2.58
N TYR A 32 3.57 3.48 -1.97
CA TYR A 32 3.49 3.94 -0.61
C TYR A 32 3.62 5.45 -0.55
N LEU A 33 3.13 6.00 0.56
CA LEU A 33 3.17 7.39 0.90
C LEU A 33 3.79 7.51 2.30
N GLN A 34 4.91 8.21 2.38
CA GLN A 34 5.67 8.44 3.59
C GLN A 34 5.15 9.70 4.29
N ILE A 35 4.52 9.48 5.43
CA ILE A 35 3.94 10.51 6.29
C ILE A 35 4.70 10.51 7.60
N ASN A 36 5.32 11.64 7.98
CA ASN A 36 6.09 11.74 9.24
C ASN A 36 7.11 10.59 9.41
N GLY A 37 7.79 10.21 8.32
CA GLY A 37 8.74 9.08 8.32
C GLY A 37 8.13 7.68 8.25
N THR A 38 6.80 7.54 8.39
CA THR A 38 6.11 6.25 8.35
C THR A 38 5.59 5.94 6.94
N LYS A 39 5.93 4.76 6.41
CA LYS A 39 5.42 4.28 5.12
C LYS A 39 3.98 3.80 5.27
N MET A 40 3.07 4.46 4.56
CA MET A 40 1.65 4.14 4.49
C MET A 40 1.30 3.59 3.11
N PHE A 41 0.49 2.55 3.07
CA PHE A 41 0.08 1.86 1.86
C PHE A 41 -1.42 2.02 1.63
N ALA A 42 -1.81 2.15 0.37
CA ALA A 42 -3.21 2.22 0.00
C ALA A 42 -3.88 0.84 0.10
N LEU A 43 -4.79 0.67 1.07
CA LEU A 43 -5.59 -0.55 1.20
C LEU A 43 -6.35 -0.86 -0.08
N THR A 44 -6.84 0.14 -0.81
CA THR A 44 -7.55 -0.08 -2.08
C THR A 44 -6.70 -0.85 -3.09
N GLN A 45 -5.40 -0.57 -3.18
CA GLN A 45 -4.49 -1.29 -4.07
C GLN A 45 -4.14 -2.66 -3.49
N VAL A 46 -3.75 -2.70 -2.21
CA VAL A 46 -3.44 -3.94 -1.50
C VAL A 46 -4.59 -4.95 -1.63
N PHE A 47 -5.85 -4.51 -1.52
CA PHE A 47 -7.01 -5.36 -1.72
C PHE A 47 -7.17 -5.86 -3.16
N GLY A 48 -6.89 -5.02 -4.14
CA GLY A 48 -7.04 -5.35 -5.55
C GLY A 48 -5.94 -6.24 -6.10
N ASP A 49 -4.72 -6.11 -5.59
CA ASP A 49 -3.54 -6.83 -6.06
C ASP A 49 -3.19 -8.03 -5.17
N LEU A 50 -3.04 -7.78 -3.86
CA LEU A 50 -2.53 -8.74 -2.87
C LEU A 50 -3.64 -9.65 -2.31
N PHE A 51 -4.84 -9.10 -2.12
CA PHE A 51 -6.00 -9.84 -1.57
C PHE A 51 -7.12 -10.05 -2.58
N LYS A 52 -6.81 -10.07 -3.88
CA LYS A 52 -7.81 -10.27 -4.94
C LYS A 52 -8.63 -11.56 -4.75
N ASP A 53 -7.99 -12.59 -4.20
CA ASP A 53 -8.58 -13.92 -3.95
C ASP A 53 -9.18 -14.06 -2.53
N ILE A 54 -9.01 -13.06 -1.66
CA ILE A 54 -9.50 -13.10 -0.27
C ILE A 54 -10.66 -12.10 -0.11
N PRO A 55 -11.84 -12.54 0.38
CA PRO A 55 -12.97 -11.63 0.55
C PRO A 55 -12.64 -10.53 1.57
N ARG A 56 -13.06 -9.30 1.26
CA ARG A 56 -12.88 -8.12 2.12
C ARG A 56 -13.35 -8.33 3.56
N ALA A 57 -14.40 -9.14 3.77
CA ALA A 57 -14.90 -9.48 5.09
C ALA A 57 -13.87 -10.29 5.92
N ALA A 58 -13.17 -11.25 5.30
CA ALA A 58 -12.14 -12.04 5.99
C ALA A 58 -10.95 -11.16 6.37
N VAL A 59 -10.52 -10.26 5.48
CA VAL A 59 -9.45 -9.32 5.78
C VAL A 59 -9.88 -8.32 6.85
N SER A 60 -11.09 -7.79 6.80
CA SER A 60 -11.60 -6.87 7.84
C SER A 60 -11.62 -7.56 9.21
N LYS A 61 -12.06 -8.82 9.26
CA LYS A 61 -12.04 -9.64 10.48
C LYS A 61 -10.62 -9.89 10.98
N LYS A 62 -9.65 -10.07 10.09
CA LYS A 62 -8.22 -10.18 10.44
C LYS A 62 -7.63 -8.88 10.94
N MET A 63 -7.98 -7.75 10.33
CA MET A 63 -7.59 -6.42 10.82
C MET A 63 -8.09 -6.22 12.24
N GLU A 64 -9.36 -6.53 12.50
CA GLU A 64 -9.96 -6.46 13.83
C GLU A 64 -9.25 -7.39 14.83
N SER A 65 -8.95 -8.64 14.43
CA SER A 65 -8.23 -9.60 15.28
C SER A 65 -6.81 -9.16 15.62
N LEU A 66 -6.14 -8.44 14.71
CA LEU A 66 -4.77 -7.94 14.89
C LEU A 66 -4.73 -6.53 15.48
N ASN A 67 -5.87 -5.94 15.83
CA ASN A 67 -6.00 -4.53 16.23
C ASN A 67 -5.39 -3.55 15.21
N ILE A 68 -5.39 -3.91 13.93
CA ILE A 68 -4.89 -3.07 12.85
C ILE A 68 -5.92 -1.98 12.57
N GLN A 69 -5.52 -0.73 12.77
CA GLN A 69 -6.34 0.42 12.43
C GLN A 69 -5.95 0.97 11.07
N SER A 70 -6.94 1.09 10.18
CA SER A 70 -6.77 1.81 8.92
C SER A 70 -7.28 3.24 9.04
N ARG A 71 -6.49 4.18 8.52
CA ARG A 71 -6.88 5.59 8.44
C ARG A 71 -7.56 5.83 7.09
N ARG A 72 -8.60 6.67 7.02
CA ARG A 72 -9.11 7.12 5.73
C ARG A 72 -8.13 8.09 5.08
N CYS A 73 -7.85 7.91 3.79
CA CYS A 73 -7.02 8.85 3.06
C CYS A 73 -7.65 10.24 3.04
N ASP A 74 -6.84 11.25 3.27
CA ASP A 74 -7.18 12.62 2.95
C ASP A 74 -7.13 12.86 1.44
N LEU A 75 -7.82 13.91 0.99
CA LEU A 75 -7.83 14.29 -0.43
C LEU A 75 -6.42 14.55 -0.98
N LYS A 76 -5.50 15.07 -0.14
CA LYS A 76 -4.09 15.30 -0.51
C LYS A 76 -3.38 13.97 -0.76
N GLU A 77 -3.45 13.04 0.19
CA GLU A 77 -2.84 11.71 0.09
C GLU A 77 -3.39 10.95 -1.13
N LEU A 78 -4.71 11.02 -1.35
CA LEU A 78 -5.35 10.40 -2.50
C LEU A 78 -4.85 10.99 -3.83
N ARG A 79 -4.63 12.31 -3.91
CA ARG A 79 -4.04 12.95 -5.10
C ARG A 79 -2.61 12.46 -5.35
N THR A 80 -1.78 12.38 -4.31
CA THR A 80 -0.40 11.90 -4.44
C THR A 80 -0.35 10.43 -4.86
N LEU A 81 -1.19 9.58 -4.26
CA LEU A 81 -1.32 8.16 -4.65
C LEU A 81 -1.80 7.99 -6.09
N LYS A 82 -2.71 8.86 -6.57
CA LYS A 82 -3.12 8.89 -7.97
C LYS A 82 -1.98 9.35 -8.90
N ALA A 83 -1.15 10.28 -8.45
CA ALA A 83 0.00 10.77 -9.21
C ALA A 83 1.04 9.67 -9.46
N ILE A 84 1.30 8.83 -8.46
CA ILE A 84 2.17 7.65 -8.59
C ILE A 84 1.43 6.40 -9.10
N GLN A 85 0.25 6.55 -9.70
CA GLN A 85 -0.55 5.45 -10.24
C GLN A 85 -0.82 4.29 -9.25
N SER A 86 -0.62 4.51 -7.95
CA SER A 86 -0.79 3.50 -6.91
C SER A 86 -2.25 3.25 -6.57
N VAL A 87 -3.15 4.05 -7.09
CA VAL A 87 -4.57 3.82 -6.99
C VAL A 87 -5.18 4.25 -8.33
N PRO A 88 -6.14 3.48 -8.89
CA PRO A 88 -6.82 3.89 -10.10
C PRO A 88 -7.42 5.30 -9.94
N MET A 89 -7.30 6.15 -10.96
CA MET A 89 -7.82 7.53 -10.92
C MET A 89 -9.30 7.62 -10.50
N ARG A 90 -10.08 6.56 -10.78
CA ARG A 90 -11.49 6.42 -10.42
C ARG A 90 -11.75 6.10 -8.93
N ALA A 91 -10.72 5.83 -8.12
CA ALA A 91 -10.93 5.61 -6.70
C ALA A 91 -11.34 6.92 -6.00
N VAL A 92 -12.50 6.85 -5.35
CA VAL A 92 -13.10 7.95 -4.58
C VAL A 92 -13.01 7.70 -3.07
N LYS A 93 -12.70 6.46 -2.66
CA LYS A 93 -12.53 6.04 -1.26
C LYS A 93 -11.25 5.23 -1.16
N CYS A 94 -10.31 5.68 -0.32
CA CYS A 94 -9.08 4.96 -0.03
C CYS A 94 -8.81 5.02 1.46
N SER A 95 -8.19 3.96 1.99
CA SER A 95 -7.69 3.91 3.36
C SER A 95 -6.19 3.61 3.34
N LEU A 96 -5.45 4.15 4.28
CA LEU A 96 -4.04 3.91 4.52
C LEU A 96 -3.84 2.86 5.62
N ILE A 97 -2.84 2.02 5.44
CA ILE A 97 -2.34 1.05 6.42
C ILE A 97 -0.82 1.22 6.56
N SER A 98 -0.28 1.10 7.77
CA SER A 98 1.16 1.17 7.96
C SER A 98 1.86 -0.06 7.36
N LYS A 99 3.16 0.06 7.04
CA LYS A 99 3.96 -1.10 6.58
C LYS A 99 3.87 -2.28 7.55
N THR A 100 4.03 -2.01 8.84
CA THR A 100 4.01 -2.99 9.93
C THR A 100 2.68 -3.73 9.99
N ASP A 101 1.57 -3.00 9.91
CA ASP A 101 0.24 -3.58 9.90
C ASP A 101 -0.02 -4.40 8.63
N LEU A 102 0.42 -3.88 7.48
CA LEU A 102 0.30 -4.56 6.20
C LEU A 102 1.05 -5.91 6.21
N GLU A 103 2.27 -5.94 6.75
CA GLU A 103 3.07 -7.17 6.87
C GLU A 103 2.41 -8.17 7.82
N ALA A 104 1.88 -7.72 8.96
CA ALA A 104 1.16 -8.57 9.91
C ALA A 104 -0.11 -9.18 9.28
N LEU A 105 -0.85 -8.37 8.53
CA LEU A 105 -2.05 -8.77 7.83
C LEU A 105 -1.74 -9.74 6.69
N CYS A 106 -0.70 -9.46 5.89
CA CYS A 106 -0.21 -10.33 4.84
C CYS A 106 0.22 -11.69 5.39
N THR A 107 1.00 -11.71 6.47
CA THR A 107 1.43 -12.94 7.15
C THR A 107 0.21 -13.74 7.65
N SER A 108 -0.78 -13.06 8.22
CA SER A 108 -2.00 -13.69 8.73
C SER A 108 -2.94 -14.19 7.64
N CYS A 109 -2.99 -13.52 6.48
CA CYS A 109 -3.75 -13.97 5.31
C CYS A 109 -3.03 -15.10 4.55
N LYS A 110 -1.70 -15.07 4.47
CA LYS A 110 -0.89 -16.17 3.95
C LYS A 110 -1.03 -17.43 4.78
N ALA A 111 -1.17 -17.31 6.10
CA ALA A 111 -1.49 -18.45 6.96
C ALA A 111 -2.86 -19.08 6.63
N LEU A 112 -3.78 -18.33 5.99
CA LEU A 112 -5.09 -18.82 5.56
C LEU A 112 -5.13 -19.32 4.11
N THR A 113 -4.20 -18.88 3.27
CA THR A 113 -4.08 -19.39 1.90
C THR A 113 -3.09 -20.55 1.93
N PRO A 114 -3.56 -21.82 1.95
CA PRO A 114 -2.62 -22.93 1.86
C PRO A 114 -1.93 -22.79 0.51
N ARG A 115 -0.60 -22.61 0.55
CA ARG A 115 0.27 -22.78 -0.62
C ARG A 115 -0.25 -23.98 -1.42
N LYS A 116 -0.81 -23.73 -2.60
CA LYS A 116 -0.81 -24.74 -3.64
C LYS A 116 0.67 -24.97 -3.93
N ARG A 117 1.16 -26.14 -3.48
CA ARG A 117 2.49 -26.69 -3.78
C ARG A 117 2.78 -26.62 -5.27
#